data_AF-A0A413SEH5-F1
#
_entry.id   AF-A0A413SEH5-F1
#
_cell.length_a   1.000
_cell.length_b   1.000
_cell.length_c   1.000
_cell.angle_alpha   90.00
_cell.angle_beta   90.00
_cell.angle_gamma   90.00
#
_symmetry.space_group_name_H-M   'P 1'
#
loop_
_entity.id
_entity.type
_entity.pdbx_description
1 polymer ?
#
loop_
_entity_poly.entity_id
_entity_poly.type
_entity_poly.pdbx_seq_one_letter_code
_entity_poly.pdbx_strand_id
1 'polypeptide(L)'
;MLLLKEENIMKNFKYKESPIFRFLLFLYSFELFFFIIVYLYVHITNRTYIPSNYILVMLLPALSALFATNSVFPYNKANTFFTFFTFYFILIFLYTIFSLFFPYNNKLIFKTLVVLGSLISLYILFTLPDKNRKHTGLTDDISIREILKYTICFIFLFSLMVRLEFFCDYFATHDLTQLTIPLANWNRLPELILTFLLTYILYWGEEYGWGYYLFPLLTQKYGIYKSIIFLGIIKIFFHLPLDYYLNPNTIPFALFFTRSLIIFSSNIYDCWIYKRTSTIWIAVILHYFNNNLLDLWQLTDKSLSFSTPLAAFCYTVIFGSFIFSKTFRE
;
A
#
# COMPACT_ATOMS: atom_id res chain seq x y z
N MET A 1 -18.78 6.55 -2.49
CA MET A 1 -17.76 7.53 -2.07
C MET A 1 -18.42 8.89 -1.89
N LEU A 2 -18.78 9.24 -0.65
CA LEU A 2 -19.60 10.41 -0.25
C LEU A 2 -18.92 11.79 -0.45
N LEU A 3 -17.75 11.84 -1.11
CA LEU A 3 -17.03 13.08 -1.43
C LEU A 3 -17.59 13.83 -2.65
N LEU A 4 -18.60 13.28 -3.34
CA LEU A 4 -19.15 13.82 -4.59
C LEU A 4 -20.36 14.75 -4.42
N LYS A 5 -20.62 15.28 -3.21
CA LYS A 5 -21.77 16.19 -2.98
C LYS A 5 -21.43 17.57 -2.42
N GLU A 6 -20.22 18.06 -2.67
CA GLU A 6 -19.89 19.46 -2.38
C GLU A 6 -19.16 20.13 -3.55
N GLU A 7 -19.93 20.57 -4.55
CA GLU A 7 -19.50 21.52 -5.60
C GLU A 7 -18.91 22.84 -5.05
N ASN A 8 -18.99 23.07 -3.74
CA ASN A 8 -18.54 24.30 -3.10
C ASN A 8 -17.07 24.31 -2.63
N ILE A 9 -16.35 23.19 -2.61
CA ILE A 9 -14.95 23.16 -2.13
C ILE A 9 -14.03 23.93 -3.10
N MET A 10 -14.39 23.99 -4.40
CA MET A 10 -13.53 24.53 -5.44
C MET A 10 -13.50 26.07 -5.56
N LYS A 11 -14.53 26.78 -5.07
CA LYS A 11 -14.62 28.24 -5.22
C LYS A 11 -13.60 29.04 -4.39
N ASN A 12 -12.97 28.41 -3.40
CA ASN A 12 -12.00 29.07 -2.50
C ASN A 12 -10.51 28.85 -2.88
N PHE A 13 -10.19 28.16 -3.98
CA PHE A 13 -8.79 27.85 -4.34
C PHE A 13 -8.05 28.97 -5.09
N LYS A 14 -8.61 30.17 -5.23
CA LYS A 14 -7.95 31.24 -6.00
C LYS A 14 -6.65 31.76 -5.36
N TYR A 15 -6.38 31.47 -4.08
CA TYR A 15 -5.18 31.96 -3.35
C TYR A 15 -4.55 30.99 -2.31
N LYS A 16 -4.93 29.70 -2.28
CA LYS A 16 -4.33 28.68 -1.37
C LYS A 16 -3.68 27.57 -2.20
N GLU A 17 -2.48 27.12 -1.80
CA GLU A 17 -1.75 26.01 -2.44
C GLU A 17 -2.65 24.77 -2.61
N SER A 18 -2.47 24.05 -3.72
CA SER A 18 -3.27 22.87 -4.04
C SER A 18 -3.17 21.79 -2.96
N PRO A 19 -4.27 21.12 -2.56
CA PRO A 19 -4.24 20.03 -1.57
C PRO A 19 -3.36 18.87 -2.02
N ILE A 20 -3.36 18.58 -3.33
CA ILE A 20 -2.45 17.61 -3.96
C ILE A 20 -0.98 18.01 -3.73
N PHE A 21 -0.65 19.29 -3.91
CA PHE A 21 0.72 19.78 -3.70
C PHE A 21 1.16 19.61 -2.24
N ARG A 22 0.30 19.96 -1.26
CA ARG A 22 0.61 19.80 0.17
C ARG A 22 0.83 18.34 0.56
N PHE A 23 -0.01 17.45 0.03
CA PHE A 23 0.13 16.01 0.22
C PHE A 23 1.49 15.53 -0.30
N LEU A 24 1.82 15.84 -1.55
CA LEU A 24 3.07 15.39 -2.18
C LEU A 24 4.30 16.02 -1.53
N LEU A 25 4.21 17.30 -1.15
CA LEU A 25 5.28 18.00 -0.44
C LEU A 25 5.59 17.28 0.87
N PHE A 26 4.58 16.99 1.69
CA PHE A 26 4.80 16.30 2.96
C PHE A 26 5.32 14.87 2.75
N LEU A 27 4.67 14.10 1.87
CA LEU A 27 5.04 12.72 1.53
C LEU A 27 6.52 12.62 1.16
N TYR A 28 6.94 13.34 0.12
CA TYR A 28 8.29 13.20 -0.42
C TYR A 28 9.35 13.92 0.42
N SER A 29 9.00 14.99 1.14
CA SER A 29 9.95 15.62 2.07
C SER A 29 10.28 14.70 3.23
N PHE A 30 9.26 14.02 3.80
CA PHE A 30 9.48 13.07 4.88
C PHE A 30 10.25 11.84 4.37
N GLU A 31 9.86 11.30 3.22
CA GLU A 31 10.51 10.15 2.62
C GLU A 31 11.98 10.41 2.31
N LEU A 32 12.30 11.56 1.70
CA LEU A 32 13.67 11.98 1.44
C LEU A 32 14.47 12.17 2.74
N PHE A 33 13.87 12.80 3.76
CA PHE A 33 14.50 12.97 5.06
C PHE A 33 14.83 11.62 5.72
N PHE A 34 13.87 10.69 5.72
CA PHE A 34 14.06 9.34 6.26
C PHE A 34 15.11 8.56 5.47
N PHE A 35 15.08 8.65 4.14
CA PHE A 35 16.09 8.05 3.27
C PHE A 35 17.50 8.55 3.59
N ILE A 36 17.69 9.86 3.75
CA ILE A 36 19.00 10.44 4.10
C ILE A 36 19.50 9.86 5.44
N ILE A 37 18.63 9.74 6.46
CA ILE A 37 19.02 9.14 7.76
C ILE A 37 19.49 7.69 7.57
N VAL A 38 18.71 6.87 6.87
CA VAL A 38 19.05 5.46 6.66
C VAL A 38 20.30 5.31 5.80
N TYR A 39 20.42 6.10 4.74
CA TYR A 39 21.60 6.15 3.87
C TYR A 39 22.86 6.49 4.66
N LEU A 40 22.84 7.58 5.44
CA LEU A 40 23.97 7.97 6.29
C LEU A 40 24.31 6.88 7.30
N TYR A 41 23.30 6.28 7.93
CA TYR A 41 23.52 5.18 8.87
C TYR A 41 24.24 3.98 8.23
N VAL A 42 23.78 3.54 7.06
CA VAL A 42 24.39 2.43 6.31
C VAL A 42 25.85 2.73 5.97
N HIS A 43 26.13 3.93 5.46
CA HIS A 43 27.49 4.32 5.06
C HIS A 43 28.44 4.59 6.22
N ILE A 44 27.96 5.12 7.35
CA ILE A 44 28.78 5.36 8.54
C ILE A 44 29.10 4.03 9.25
N THR A 45 28.14 3.12 9.32
CA THR A 45 28.29 1.86 10.08
C THR A 45 28.80 0.68 9.24
N ASN A 46 28.98 0.86 7.93
CA ASN A 46 29.30 -0.19 6.95
C ASN A 46 28.36 -1.40 7.05
N ARG A 47 27.10 -1.18 7.45
CA ARG A 47 26.11 -2.25 7.59
C ARG A 47 25.40 -2.51 6.27
N THR A 48 25.29 -3.78 5.91
CA THR A 48 24.54 -4.23 4.73
C THR A 48 23.06 -4.52 5.04
N TYR A 49 22.64 -4.42 6.30
CA TYR A 49 21.29 -4.75 6.74
C TYR A 49 20.58 -3.53 7.31
N ILE A 50 19.43 -3.19 6.71
CA ILE A 50 18.50 -2.18 7.21
C ILE A 50 17.39 -2.89 8.01
N PRO A 51 17.05 -2.43 9.24
CA PRO A 51 15.98 -3.03 10.02
C PRO A 51 14.64 -3.04 9.27
N SER A 52 13.87 -4.13 9.39
CA SER A 52 12.53 -4.33 8.82
C SER A 52 11.49 -3.25 9.18
N ASN A 53 11.85 -2.35 10.08
CA ASN A 53 11.04 -1.26 10.61
C ASN A 53 10.80 -0.16 9.56
N TYR A 54 11.51 -0.19 8.41
CA TYR A 54 11.23 0.70 7.27
C TYR A 54 9.79 0.59 6.79
N ILE A 55 9.08 -0.52 7.06
CA ILE A 55 7.67 -0.70 6.69
C ILE A 55 6.73 0.34 7.33
N LEU A 56 7.22 1.16 8.27
CA LEU A 56 6.52 2.37 8.74
C LEU A 56 6.14 3.32 7.61
N VAL A 57 6.88 3.32 6.48
CA VAL A 57 6.58 4.20 5.35
C VAL A 57 5.19 3.93 4.79
N MET A 58 4.65 2.72 4.96
CA MET A 58 3.25 2.39 4.60
C MET A 58 2.22 3.27 5.35
N LEU A 59 2.58 3.86 6.49
CA LEU A 59 1.70 4.77 7.24
C LEU A 59 1.74 6.22 6.71
N LEU A 60 2.76 6.55 5.90
CA LEU A 60 3.03 7.91 5.46
C LEU A 60 1.97 8.50 4.51
N PRO A 61 1.36 7.76 3.57
CA PRO A 61 0.33 8.32 2.70
C PRO A 61 -0.89 8.84 3.49
N ALA A 62 -1.37 8.08 4.48
CA ALA A 62 -2.44 8.55 5.37
C ALA A 62 -2.01 9.79 6.16
N LEU A 63 -0.80 9.81 6.74
CA LEU A 63 -0.30 10.98 7.46
C LEU A 63 -0.21 12.21 6.55
N SER A 64 0.20 12.03 5.29
CA SER A 64 0.26 13.08 4.28
C SER A 64 -1.14 13.64 3.97
N ALA A 65 -2.15 12.78 3.92
CA ALA A 65 -3.55 13.20 3.81
C ALA A 65 -3.99 14.00 5.05
N LEU A 66 -3.65 13.57 6.27
CA LEU A 66 -3.95 14.30 7.50
C LEU A 66 -3.29 15.69 7.53
N PHE A 67 -2.04 15.77 7.10
CA PHE A 67 -1.31 17.03 7.01
C PHE A 67 -1.94 17.98 5.98
N ALA A 68 -2.27 17.48 4.78
CA ALA A 68 -2.86 18.29 3.72
C ALA A 68 -4.30 18.73 4.03
N THR A 69 -5.09 17.88 4.70
CA THR A 69 -6.49 18.16 5.05
C THR A 69 -6.67 19.29 6.05
N ASN A 70 -5.73 19.53 6.97
CA ASN A 70 -5.76 20.65 7.95
C ASN A 70 -6.01 22.06 7.34
N SER A 71 -5.96 22.19 6.01
CA SER A 71 -6.16 23.45 5.29
C SER A 71 -7.44 23.56 4.46
N VAL A 72 -8.16 22.45 4.27
CA VAL A 72 -9.33 22.30 3.38
C VAL A 72 -10.54 21.76 4.14
N PHE A 73 -10.31 20.78 5.01
CA PHE A 73 -11.29 20.29 5.95
C PHE A 73 -10.78 20.74 7.32
N PRO A 74 -11.50 21.60 8.07
CA PRO A 74 -11.18 21.80 9.47
C PRO A 74 -11.35 20.44 10.13
N TYR A 75 -10.25 19.70 10.18
CA TYR A 75 -10.18 18.37 10.73
C TYR A 75 -10.70 18.53 12.14
N ASN A 76 -11.81 17.88 12.43
CA ASN A 76 -12.30 17.86 13.77
C ASN A 76 -11.19 17.21 14.59
N LYS A 77 -10.40 18.00 15.33
CA LYS A 77 -9.40 17.53 16.30
C LYS A 77 -9.99 16.48 17.26
N ALA A 78 -11.32 16.35 17.28
CA ALA A 78 -12.12 15.37 17.98
C ALA A 78 -12.26 13.98 17.31
N ASN A 79 -11.69 13.70 16.11
CA ASN A 79 -11.69 12.31 15.62
C ASN A 79 -10.53 11.52 16.26
N THR A 80 -10.87 10.83 17.35
CA THR A 80 -9.97 10.02 18.18
C THR A 80 -9.11 9.05 17.36
N PHE A 81 -9.62 8.51 16.25
CA PHE A 81 -8.88 7.55 15.42
C PHE A 81 -7.65 8.19 14.77
N PHE A 82 -7.79 9.37 14.18
CA PHE A 82 -6.69 10.03 13.49
C PHE A 82 -5.71 10.70 14.44
N THR A 83 -6.20 11.17 15.60
CA THR A 83 -5.34 11.59 16.70
C THR A 83 -4.47 10.41 17.15
N PHE A 84 -5.07 9.25 17.42
CA PHE A 84 -4.34 8.03 17.73
C PHE A 84 -3.35 7.65 16.61
N PHE A 85 -3.79 7.64 15.35
CA PHE A 85 -2.93 7.29 14.21
C PHE A 85 -1.70 8.18 14.11
N THR A 86 -1.86 9.50 14.34
CA THR A 86 -0.75 10.46 14.33
C THR A 86 0.24 10.17 15.46
N PHE A 87 -0.24 9.93 16.67
CA PHE A 87 0.63 9.53 17.80
C PHE A 87 1.33 8.20 17.55
N TYR A 88 0.60 7.22 17.01
CA TYR A 88 1.13 5.91 16.64
C TYR A 88 2.24 6.03 15.59
N PHE A 89 2.05 6.85 14.55
CA PHE A 89 3.09 7.13 13.57
C PHE A 89 4.36 7.70 14.22
N ILE A 90 4.21 8.72 15.08
CA ILE A 90 5.34 9.33 15.78
C ILE A 90 6.07 8.29 16.64
N LEU A 91 5.33 7.45 17.38
CA LEU A 91 5.89 6.38 18.19
C LEU A 91 6.71 5.39 17.34
N ILE A 92 6.15 4.90 16.23
CA ILE A 92 6.84 3.96 15.34
C ILE A 92 8.05 4.61 14.68
N PHE A 93 7.95 5.87 14.29
CA PHE A 93 9.06 6.64 13.72
C PHE A 93 10.21 6.77 14.73
N LEU A 94 9.94 7.25 15.94
CA LEU A 94 10.94 7.38 17.01
C LEU A 94 11.56 6.02 17.35
N TYR A 95 10.74 4.97 17.45
CA TYR A 95 11.22 3.61 17.65
C TYR A 95 12.14 3.15 16.51
N THR A 96 11.81 3.48 15.26
CA THR A 96 12.63 3.13 14.11
C THR A 96 13.98 3.83 14.16
N ILE A 97 14.01 5.13 14.45
CA ILE A 97 15.26 5.87 14.65
C ILE A 97 16.08 5.26 15.80
N PHE A 98 15.46 4.98 16.94
CA PHE A 98 16.12 4.34 18.07
C PHE A 98 16.70 2.96 17.70
N SER A 99 15.96 2.18 16.92
CA SER A 99 16.35 0.82 16.49
C SER A 99 17.59 0.79 15.59
N LEU A 100 17.91 1.90 14.91
CA LEU A 100 19.16 2.03 14.15
C LEU A 100 20.38 1.97 15.09
N PHE A 101 20.29 2.59 16.28
CA PHE A 101 21.39 2.64 17.24
C PHE A 101 21.45 1.41 18.16
N PHE A 102 20.31 0.73 18.39
CA PHE A 102 20.20 -0.41 19.30
C PHE A 102 19.61 -1.63 18.57
N PRO A 103 20.42 -2.48 17.90
CA PRO A 103 19.92 -3.51 16.99
C PRO A 103 19.31 -4.77 17.66
N TYR A 104 19.45 -4.94 18.97
CA TYR A 104 19.05 -6.17 19.67
C TYR A 104 17.53 -6.29 19.83
N ASN A 105 16.95 -7.46 19.49
CA ASN A 105 15.51 -7.78 19.61
C ASN A 105 14.51 -6.89 18.85
N ASN A 106 14.96 -6.07 17.89
CA ASN A 106 14.10 -5.09 17.22
C ASN A 106 12.92 -5.69 16.43
N LYS A 107 13.10 -6.87 15.82
CA LYS A 107 12.04 -7.48 15.00
C LYS A 107 10.80 -7.84 15.81
N LEU A 108 10.99 -8.42 17.00
CA LEU A 108 9.87 -8.83 17.85
C LEU A 108 9.13 -7.61 18.40
N ILE A 109 9.88 -6.63 18.92
CA ILE A 109 9.30 -5.40 19.46
C ILE A 109 8.52 -4.66 18.37
N PHE A 110 9.08 -4.52 17.17
CA PHE A 110 8.39 -3.89 16.05
C PHE A 110 7.08 -4.59 15.69
N LYS A 111 7.11 -5.94 15.55
CA LYS A 111 5.90 -6.73 15.31
C LYS A 111 4.85 -6.50 16.39
N THR A 112 5.25 -6.52 17.67
CA THR A 112 4.35 -6.25 18.79
C THR A 112 3.75 -4.84 18.72
N LEU A 113 4.54 -3.82 18.37
CA LEU A 113 4.04 -2.45 18.21
C LEU A 113 3.00 -2.36 17.08
N VAL A 114 3.22 -3.04 15.95
CA VAL A 114 2.25 -3.09 14.84
C VAL A 114 0.95 -3.79 15.26
N VAL A 115 1.05 -4.90 15.99
CA VAL A 115 -0.10 -5.63 16.53
C VAL A 115 -0.90 -4.75 17.47
N LEU A 116 -0.25 -4.12 18.46
CA LEU A 116 -0.91 -3.23 19.41
C LEU A 116 -1.53 -2.03 18.71
N GLY A 117 -0.82 -1.41 17.77
CA GLY A 117 -1.34 -0.31 16.96
C GLY A 117 -2.61 -0.69 16.19
N SER A 118 -2.62 -1.88 15.60
CA SER A 118 -3.78 -2.43 14.88
C SER A 118 -4.95 -2.71 15.83
N LEU A 119 -4.73 -3.40 16.94
CA LEU A 119 -5.81 -3.74 17.88
C LEU A 119 -6.43 -2.49 18.52
N ILE A 120 -5.60 -1.53 18.95
CA ILE A 120 -6.08 -0.27 19.55
C ILE A 120 -6.84 0.58 18.52
N SER A 121 -6.32 0.69 17.29
CA SER A 121 -7.03 1.43 16.24
C SER A 121 -8.37 0.79 15.85
N LEU A 122 -8.47 -0.55 15.81
CA LEU A 122 -9.75 -1.24 15.60
C LEU A 122 -10.73 -0.95 16.74
N TYR A 123 -10.27 -1.01 17.98
CA TYR A 123 -11.10 -0.67 19.14
C TYR A 123 -11.64 0.77 19.04
N ILE A 124 -10.78 1.73 18.71
CA ILE A 124 -11.20 3.12 18.50
C ILE A 124 -12.17 3.22 17.31
N LEU A 125 -11.90 2.52 16.21
CA LEU A 125 -12.75 2.52 15.02
C LEU A 125 -14.17 2.01 15.33
N PHE A 126 -14.31 0.91 16.07
CA PHE A 126 -15.62 0.34 16.42
C PHE A 126 -16.37 1.15 17.48
N THR A 127 -15.69 2.00 18.23
CA THR A 127 -16.32 2.90 19.23
C THR A 127 -16.67 4.27 18.65
N LEU A 128 -16.23 4.59 17.42
CA LEU A 128 -16.56 5.85 16.77
C LEU A 128 -18.04 5.90 16.32
N PRO A 129 -18.75 7.03 16.54
CA PRO A 129 -20.11 7.21 16.02
C PRO A 129 -20.17 7.11 14.48
N ASP A 130 -21.23 6.51 13.95
CA ASP A 130 -21.45 6.30 12.51
C ASP A 130 -21.29 7.57 11.67
N LYS A 131 -21.78 8.71 12.17
CA LYS A 131 -21.64 10.00 11.50
C LYS A 131 -20.17 10.34 11.25
N ASN A 132 -19.31 10.13 12.26
CA ASN A 132 -17.89 10.41 12.15
C ASN A 132 -17.23 9.44 11.16
N ARG A 133 -17.62 8.17 11.19
CA ARG A 133 -17.09 7.13 10.28
C ARG A 133 -17.46 7.40 8.82
N LYS A 134 -18.67 7.90 8.55
CA LYS A 134 -19.17 8.26 7.21
C LYS A 134 -18.45 9.44 6.58
N HIS A 135 -18.17 10.49 7.35
CA HIS A 135 -17.49 11.68 6.83
C HIS A 135 -15.98 11.48 6.61
N THR A 136 -15.38 10.46 7.21
CA THR A 136 -13.93 10.24 7.15
C THR A 136 -13.52 8.97 6.41
N GLY A 137 -14.42 8.34 5.64
CA GLY A 137 -14.08 7.13 4.87
C GLY A 137 -13.80 5.90 5.72
N LEU A 138 -14.08 5.97 7.03
CA LEU A 138 -13.89 4.90 8.01
C LEU A 138 -15.15 4.06 8.21
N THR A 139 -16.11 4.14 7.27
CA THR A 139 -17.38 3.44 7.39
C THR A 139 -17.19 1.94 7.25
N ASP A 140 -17.79 1.18 8.16
CA ASP A 140 -17.83 -0.28 8.20
C ASP A 140 -19.06 -0.87 7.49
N ASP A 141 -19.93 -0.02 6.95
CA ASP A 141 -21.10 -0.35 6.13
C ASP A 141 -20.65 -0.88 4.74
N ILE A 142 -20.11 -2.08 4.75
CA ILE A 142 -19.61 -2.80 3.58
C ILE A 142 -20.33 -4.14 3.52
N SER A 143 -20.85 -4.46 2.34
CA SER A 143 -21.44 -5.77 2.13
C SER A 143 -20.37 -6.86 2.21
N ILE A 144 -20.55 -7.82 3.12
CA ILE A 144 -19.72 -9.04 3.19
C ILE A 144 -19.68 -9.75 1.82
N ARG A 145 -20.79 -9.71 1.06
CA ARG A 145 -20.85 -10.26 -0.29
C ARG A 145 -19.88 -9.56 -1.24
N GLU A 146 -19.75 -8.24 -1.16
CA GLU A 146 -18.78 -7.50 -1.98
C GLU A 146 -17.34 -7.78 -1.55
N ILE A 147 -17.07 -7.81 -0.24
CA ILE A 147 -15.74 -8.19 0.28
C ILE A 147 -15.34 -9.56 -0.27
N LEU A 148 -16.19 -10.58 -0.10
CA LEU A 148 -15.91 -11.93 -0.58
C LEU A 148 -15.74 -11.96 -2.11
N LYS A 149 -16.60 -11.27 -2.87
CA LYS A 149 -16.52 -11.24 -4.33
C LYS A 149 -15.18 -10.71 -4.82
N TYR A 150 -14.75 -9.54 -4.34
CA TYR A 150 -13.52 -8.92 -4.83
C TYR A 150 -12.27 -9.62 -4.27
N THR A 151 -12.31 -10.11 -3.02
CA THR A 151 -11.20 -10.89 -2.44
C THR A 151 -11.01 -12.22 -3.15
N ILE A 152 -12.07 -12.99 -3.41
CA ILE A 152 -11.97 -14.27 -4.15
C ILE A 152 -11.50 -14.01 -5.58
N CYS A 153 -12.03 -12.99 -6.25
CA CYS A 153 -11.57 -12.58 -7.57
C CYS A 153 -10.07 -12.26 -7.56
N PHE A 154 -9.60 -11.49 -6.59
CA PHE A 154 -8.18 -11.16 -6.47
C PHE A 154 -7.31 -12.39 -6.21
N ILE A 155 -7.71 -13.25 -5.26
CA ILE A 155 -6.97 -14.50 -4.96
C ILE A 155 -6.87 -15.38 -6.20
N PHE A 156 -7.95 -15.48 -6.99
CA PHE A 156 -7.95 -16.21 -8.25
C PHE A 156 -6.97 -15.59 -9.26
N LEU A 157 -7.05 -14.28 -9.50
CA LEU A 157 -6.17 -13.58 -10.44
C LEU A 157 -4.69 -13.66 -10.02
N PHE A 158 -4.40 -13.54 -8.73
CA PHE A 158 -3.05 -13.68 -8.19
C PHE A 158 -2.55 -15.12 -8.32
N SER A 159 -3.38 -16.12 -8.00
CA SER A 159 -3.02 -17.54 -8.17
C SER A 159 -2.76 -17.87 -9.64
N LEU A 160 -3.55 -17.32 -10.56
CA LEU A 160 -3.35 -17.44 -11.99
C LEU A 160 -2.02 -16.81 -12.42
N MET A 161 -1.72 -15.60 -11.94
CA MET A 161 -0.46 -14.91 -12.20
C MET A 161 0.75 -15.77 -11.79
N VAL A 162 0.76 -16.28 -10.55
CA VAL A 162 1.83 -17.15 -10.05
C VAL A 162 1.97 -18.42 -10.90
N ARG A 163 0.85 -19.02 -11.35
CA ARG A 163 0.90 -20.20 -12.22
C ARG A 163 1.46 -19.89 -13.59
N LEU A 164 1.03 -18.79 -14.22
CA LEU A 164 1.53 -18.39 -15.52
C LEU A 164 3.03 -18.11 -15.49
N GLU A 165 3.53 -17.47 -14.42
CA GLU A 165 4.96 -17.24 -14.23
C GLU A 165 5.75 -18.55 -14.31
N PHE A 166 5.39 -19.57 -13.52
CA PHE A 166 6.07 -20.87 -13.55
C PHE A 166 5.95 -21.61 -14.89
N PHE A 167 4.81 -21.50 -15.56
CA PHE A 167 4.66 -22.04 -16.91
C PHE A 167 5.61 -21.34 -17.89
N CYS A 168 5.72 -20.02 -17.81
CA CYS A 168 6.61 -19.26 -18.67
C CYS A 168 8.09 -19.55 -18.36
N ASP A 169 8.46 -19.72 -17.08
CA ASP A 169 9.82 -20.12 -16.69
C ASP A 169 10.18 -21.52 -17.19
N TYR A 170 9.23 -22.47 -17.17
CA TYR A 170 9.40 -23.77 -17.80
C TYR A 170 9.71 -23.65 -19.29
N PHE A 171 8.96 -22.83 -20.04
CA PHE A 171 9.23 -22.63 -21.48
C PHE A 171 10.58 -21.96 -21.74
N ALA A 172 11.04 -21.08 -20.84
CA ALA A 172 12.33 -20.41 -20.97
C ALA A 172 13.51 -21.35 -20.66
N THR A 173 13.39 -22.17 -19.62
CA THR A 173 14.50 -22.96 -19.06
C THR A 173 14.48 -24.44 -19.47
N HIS A 174 13.34 -24.93 -19.93
CA HIS A 174 13.05 -26.36 -20.14
C HIS A 174 13.22 -27.22 -18.87
N ASP A 175 13.21 -26.59 -17.70
CA ASP A 175 13.35 -27.26 -16.41
C ASP A 175 11.99 -27.75 -15.90
N LEU A 176 11.78 -29.07 -15.96
CA LEU A 176 10.55 -29.72 -15.50
C LEU A 176 10.25 -29.48 -14.01
N THR A 177 11.25 -29.12 -13.20
CA THR A 177 11.03 -28.85 -11.77
C THR A 177 10.12 -27.63 -11.55
N GLN A 178 10.09 -26.68 -12.48
CA GLN A 178 9.19 -25.51 -12.44
C GLN A 178 7.71 -25.90 -12.47
N LEU A 179 7.38 -27.04 -13.09
CA LEU A 179 6.01 -27.58 -13.12
C LEU A 179 5.65 -28.33 -11.83
N THR A 180 6.64 -28.71 -11.03
CA THR A 180 6.47 -29.48 -9.78
C THR A 180 6.34 -28.60 -8.53
N ILE A 181 6.38 -27.27 -8.69
CA ILE A 181 6.33 -26.31 -7.59
C ILE A 181 5.03 -26.48 -6.78
N PRO A 182 5.11 -26.43 -5.43
CA PRO A 182 3.99 -26.77 -4.57
C PRO A 182 2.67 -26.07 -4.93
N LEU A 183 1.58 -26.81 -4.78
CA LEU A 183 0.25 -26.19 -4.74
C LEU A 183 0.18 -25.24 -3.54
N ALA A 184 -0.58 -24.15 -3.69
CA ALA A 184 -0.83 -23.22 -2.60
C ALA A 184 -1.37 -23.99 -1.38
N ASN A 185 -0.73 -23.80 -0.23
CA ASN A 185 -1.13 -24.43 1.02
C ASN A 185 -2.30 -23.66 1.65
N TRP A 186 -3.50 -23.94 1.16
CA TRP A 186 -4.73 -23.28 1.62
C TRP A 186 -5.04 -23.45 3.10
N ASN A 187 -4.40 -24.41 3.79
CA ASN A 187 -4.52 -24.57 5.25
C ASN A 187 -3.95 -23.35 6.01
N ARG A 188 -3.10 -22.54 5.37
CA ARG A 188 -2.57 -21.29 5.94
C ARG A 188 -3.48 -20.08 5.72
N LEU A 189 -4.58 -20.21 4.98
CA LEU A 189 -5.50 -19.10 4.75
C LEU A 189 -6.09 -18.52 6.06
N PRO A 190 -6.46 -19.32 7.08
CA PRO A 190 -6.88 -18.78 8.37
C PRO A 190 -5.79 -17.95 9.08
N GLU A 191 -4.52 -18.36 8.96
CA GLU A 191 -3.36 -17.63 9.49
C GLU A 191 -3.21 -16.25 8.81
N LEU A 192 -3.40 -16.18 7.49
CA LEU A 192 -3.41 -14.92 6.75
C LEU A 192 -4.57 -14.00 7.17
N ILE A 193 -5.77 -14.54 7.33
CA ILE A 193 -6.93 -13.75 7.78
C ILE A 193 -6.68 -13.19 9.20
N LEU A 194 -6.10 -13.97 10.10
CA LEU A 194 -5.76 -13.49 11.43
C LEU A 194 -4.68 -12.41 11.36
N THR A 195 -3.61 -12.66 10.60
CA THR A 195 -2.49 -11.72 10.44
C THR A 195 -2.95 -10.40 9.81
N PHE A 196 -3.95 -10.42 8.93
CA PHE A 196 -4.58 -9.20 8.41
C PHE A 196 -5.11 -8.33 9.55
N LEU A 197 -5.95 -8.86 10.43
CA LEU A 197 -6.53 -8.09 11.54
C LEU A 197 -5.45 -7.52 12.47
N LEU A 198 -4.34 -8.24 12.63
CA LEU A 198 -3.22 -7.85 13.47
C LEU A 198 -2.26 -6.84 12.81
N THR A 199 -2.39 -6.58 11.50
CA THR A 199 -1.45 -5.71 10.76
C THR A 199 -2.13 -4.72 9.81
N TYR A 200 -3.46 -4.70 9.76
CA TYR A 200 -4.23 -3.94 8.76
C TYR A 200 -3.89 -2.44 8.73
N ILE A 201 -3.45 -1.86 9.85
CA ILE A 201 -3.14 -0.43 9.98
C ILE A 201 -2.07 0.04 8.98
N LEU A 202 -1.15 -0.84 8.59
CA LEU A 202 -0.10 -0.56 7.59
C LEU A 202 -0.73 -0.35 6.21
N TYR A 203 -1.56 -1.29 5.78
CA TYR A 203 -2.26 -1.26 4.49
C TYR A 203 -3.31 -0.16 4.45
N TRP A 204 -4.03 0.04 5.55
CA TRP A 204 -4.92 1.18 5.71
C TRP A 204 -4.18 2.52 5.55
N GLY A 205 -2.97 2.62 6.10
CA GLY A 205 -2.12 3.80 5.97
C GLY A 205 -1.85 4.19 4.52
N GLU A 206 -1.60 3.21 3.65
CA GLU A 206 -1.41 3.46 2.22
C GLU A 206 -2.72 3.78 1.51
N GLU A 207 -3.71 2.89 1.63
CA GLU A 207 -4.96 2.99 0.87
C GLU A 207 -5.81 4.20 1.26
N TYR A 208 -5.70 4.68 2.50
CA TYR A 208 -6.32 5.95 2.89
C TYR A 208 -5.67 7.14 2.19
N GLY A 209 -4.34 7.16 2.06
CA GLY A 209 -3.64 8.22 1.31
C GLY A 209 -3.89 8.12 -0.19
N TRP A 210 -3.73 6.94 -0.78
CA TRP A 210 -3.85 6.70 -2.21
C TRP A 210 -5.29 6.77 -2.70
N GLY A 211 -6.15 5.88 -2.18
CA GLY A 211 -7.50 5.68 -2.67
C GLY A 211 -8.53 6.63 -2.10
N TYR A 212 -8.48 6.91 -0.79
CA TYR A 212 -9.47 7.80 -0.18
C TYR A 212 -9.17 9.27 -0.43
N TYR A 213 -7.90 9.68 -0.36
CA TYR A 213 -7.52 11.09 -0.44
C TYR A 213 -7.03 11.52 -1.83
N LEU A 214 -5.95 10.93 -2.34
CA LEU A 214 -5.25 11.46 -3.52
C LEU A 214 -5.98 11.14 -4.83
N PHE A 215 -6.41 9.89 -5.03
CA PHE A 215 -7.06 9.47 -6.27
C PHE A 215 -8.34 10.26 -6.62
N PRO A 216 -9.24 10.57 -5.67
CA PRO A 216 -10.41 11.40 -5.94
C PRO A 216 -10.05 12.83 -6.35
N LEU A 217 -9.06 13.43 -5.69
CA LEU A 217 -8.57 14.78 -5.99
C LEU A 217 -7.93 14.85 -7.39
N LEU A 218 -7.12 13.85 -7.74
CA LEU A 218 -6.57 13.73 -9.09
C LEU A 218 -7.70 13.56 -10.11
N THR A 219 -8.68 12.70 -9.82
CA THR A 219 -9.79 12.40 -10.75
C THR A 219 -10.63 13.64 -11.02
N GLN A 220 -10.92 14.42 -9.97
CA GLN A 220 -11.65 15.67 -10.09
C GLN A 220 -10.89 16.72 -10.92
N LYS A 221 -9.55 16.78 -10.79
CA LYS A 221 -8.72 17.79 -11.45
C LYS A 221 -8.34 17.43 -12.89
N TYR A 222 -8.05 16.15 -13.15
CA TYR A 222 -7.41 15.71 -14.40
C TYR A 222 -8.22 14.66 -15.17
N GLY A 223 -9.30 14.14 -14.60
CA GLY A 223 -10.06 13.02 -15.16
C GLY A 223 -9.43 11.65 -14.86
N ILE A 224 -10.20 10.59 -15.11
CA ILE A 224 -9.88 9.24 -14.62
C ILE A 224 -8.56 8.68 -15.15
N TYR A 225 -8.33 8.69 -16.47
CA TYR A 225 -7.12 8.10 -17.06
C TYR A 225 -5.83 8.81 -16.64
N LYS A 226 -5.83 10.15 -16.62
CA LYS A 226 -4.68 10.92 -16.14
C LYS A 226 -4.41 10.68 -14.66
N SER A 227 -5.46 10.45 -13.87
CA SER A 227 -5.32 10.16 -12.44
C SER A 227 -4.69 8.81 -12.18
N ILE A 228 -5.05 7.78 -12.96
CA ILE A 228 -4.41 6.46 -12.90
C ILE A 228 -2.92 6.60 -13.20
N ILE A 229 -2.55 7.34 -14.26
CA ILE A 229 -1.16 7.58 -14.64
C ILE A 229 -0.40 8.34 -13.54
N PHE A 230 -0.95 9.46 -13.06
CA PHE A 230 -0.29 10.26 -12.03
C PHE A 230 -0.13 9.48 -10.72
N LEU A 231 -1.16 8.77 -10.26
CA LEU A 231 -1.08 7.97 -9.05
C LEU A 231 -0.06 6.84 -9.20
N GLY A 232 -0.01 6.18 -10.36
CA GLY A 232 0.99 5.14 -10.64
C GLY A 232 2.42 5.67 -10.59
N ILE A 233 2.67 6.82 -11.22
CA ILE A 233 4.00 7.48 -11.16
C ILE A 233 4.35 7.86 -9.72
N ILE A 234 3.40 8.44 -8.98
CA ILE A 234 3.59 8.83 -7.57
C ILE A 234 3.95 7.61 -6.72
N LYS A 235 3.22 6.50 -6.87
CA LYS A 235 3.50 5.23 -6.18
C LYS A 235 4.88 4.67 -6.56
N ILE A 236 5.27 4.70 -7.83
CA ILE A 236 6.61 4.22 -8.26
C ILE A 236 7.71 4.99 -7.52
N PHE A 237 7.65 6.33 -7.49
CA PHE A 237 8.66 7.13 -6.78
C PHE A 237 8.65 6.91 -5.28
N PHE A 238 7.47 6.71 -4.68
CA PHE A 238 7.33 6.38 -3.25
C PHE A 238 7.93 5.00 -2.87
N HIS A 239 8.10 4.09 -3.82
CA HIS A 239 8.75 2.80 -3.57
C HIS A 239 10.26 2.83 -3.85
N LEU A 240 10.81 3.91 -4.40
CA LEU A 240 12.21 3.96 -4.81
C LEU A 240 13.20 3.80 -3.63
N PRO A 241 12.99 4.44 -2.46
CA PRO A 241 13.86 4.22 -1.30
C PRO A 241 13.82 2.78 -0.79
N LEU A 242 12.68 2.09 -0.90
CA LEU A 242 12.56 0.69 -0.52
C LEU A 242 13.49 -0.20 -1.34
N ASP A 243 13.64 0.06 -2.65
CA ASP A 243 14.52 -0.71 -3.52
C ASP A 243 15.98 -0.60 -3.08
N TYR A 244 16.40 0.60 -2.64
CA TYR A 244 17.69 0.82 -2.00
C TYR A 244 17.79 0.06 -0.67
N TYR A 245 16.75 0.08 0.15
CA TYR A 245 16.79 -0.58 1.47
C TYR A 245 16.91 -2.10 1.39
N LEU A 246 16.31 -2.71 0.36
CA LEU A 246 16.37 -4.15 0.12
C LEU A 246 17.70 -4.58 -0.54
N ASN A 247 18.31 -3.70 -1.34
CA ASN A 247 19.54 -4.00 -2.07
C ASN A 247 20.56 -2.86 -1.91
N PRO A 248 21.09 -2.64 -0.70
CA PRO A 248 22.08 -1.59 -0.48
C PRO A 248 23.32 -1.89 -1.34
N ASN A 249 23.79 -0.87 -2.06
CA ASN A 249 24.94 -0.88 -3.00
C ASN A 249 24.67 -1.37 -4.42
N THR A 250 23.49 -1.92 -4.73
CA THR A 250 23.10 -2.25 -6.11
C THR A 250 21.61 -2.05 -6.30
N ILE A 251 21.20 -1.07 -7.10
CA ILE A 251 19.85 -1.07 -7.69
C ILE A 251 20.04 -1.50 -9.15
N PRO A 252 19.94 -2.79 -9.49
CA PRO A 252 19.95 -3.20 -10.88
C PRO A 252 18.83 -2.45 -11.61
N PHE A 253 19.16 -1.75 -12.70
CA PHE A 253 18.15 -1.06 -13.52
C PHE A 253 16.99 -2.00 -13.90
N ALA A 254 17.29 -3.27 -14.14
CA ALA A 254 16.31 -4.32 -14.37
C ALA A 254 15.30 -4.46 -13.21
N LEU A 255 15.76 -4.49 -11.95
CA LEU A 255 14.90 -4.62 -10.77
C LEU A 255 13.95 -3.42 -10.63
N PHE A 256 14.47 -2.21 -10.79
CA PHE A 256 13.66 -0.99 -10.76
C PHE A 256 12.59 -1.03 -11.86
N PHE A 257 12.96 -1.42 -13.08
CA PHE A 257 12.04 -1.50 -14.21
C PHE A 257 10.94 -2.55 -13.98
N THR A 258 11.29 -3.77 -13.57
CA THR A 258 10.31 -4.84 -13.32
C THR A 258 9.36 -4.47 -12.20
N ARG A 259 9.87 -3.88 -11.11
CA ARG A 259 9.03 -3.42 -9.98
C ARG A 259 8.14 -2.26 -10.37
N SER A 260 8.62 -1.33 -11.18
CA SER A 260 7.81 -0.22 -11.70
C SER A 260 6.62 -0.72 -12.52
N LEU A 261 6.82 -1.74 -13.36
CA LEU A 261 5.73 -2.37 -14.11
C LEU A 261 4.70 -3.03 -13.19
N ILE A 262 5.14 -3.75 -12.17
CA ILE A 262 4.26 -4.39 -11.19
C ILE A 262 3.46 -3.34 -10.42
N ILE A 263 4.12 -2.30 -9.88
CA ILE A 263 3.48 -1.21 -9.12
C ILE A 263 2.47 -0.45 -9.99
N PHE A 264 2.82 -0.17 -11.25
CA PHE A 264 1.90 0.52 -12.15
C PHE A 264 0.67 -0.33 -12.47
N SER A 265 0.88 -1.62 -12.68
CA SER A 265 -0.18 -2.58 -12.99
C SER A 265 -1.11 -2.83 -11.80
N SER A 266 -0.55 -2.94 -10.59
CA SER A 266 -1.35 -3.03 -9.36
C SER A 266 -2.14 -1.75 -9.12
N ASN A 267 -1.54 -0.59 -9.36
CA ASN A 267 -2.20 0.71 -9.29
C ASN A 267 -3.42 0.81 -10.22
N ILE A 268 -3.37 0.26 -11.44
CA ILE A 268 -4.54 0.22 -12.33
C ILE A 268 -5.67 -0.58 -11.69
N TYR A 269 -5.36 -1.75 -11.13
CA TYR A 269 -6.33 -2.59 -10.46
C TYR A 269 -6.88 -1.95 -9.17
N ASP A 270 -6.04 -1.32 -8.36
CA ASP A 270 -6.44 -0.56 -7.17
C ASP A 270 -7.40 0.57 -7.55
N CYS A 271 -7.07 1.35 -8.58
CA CYS A 271 -7.93 2.40 -9.11
C CYS A 271 -9.29 1.85 -9.59
N TRP A 272 -9.28 0.65 -10.17
CA TRP A 272 -10.50 -0.02 -10.59
C TRP A 272 -11.34 -0.39 -9.38
N ILE A 273 -10.74 -0.95 -8.33
CA ILE A 273 -11.42 -1.22 -7.05
C ILE A 273 -11.98 0.08 -6.47
N TYR A 274 -11.21 1.15 -6.33
CA TYR A 274 -11.68 2.44 -5.80
C TYR A 274 -12.90 3.00 -6.55
N LYS A 275 -12.99 2.76 -7.86
CA LYS A 275 -14.15 3.17 -8.67
C LYS A 275 -15.34 2.21 -8.53
N ARG A 276 -15.09 0.91 -8.42
CA ARG A 276 -16.13 -0.11 -8.26
C ARG A 276 -16.73 -0.13 -6.88
N THR A 277 -15.96 0.21 -5.85
CA THR A 277 -16.36 0.10 -4.46
C THR A 277 -16.57 1.49 -3.88
N SER A 278 -17.58 1.65 -3.02
CA SER A 278 -17.82 2.89 -2.30
C SER A 278 -16.95 3.05 -1.04
N THR A 279 -15.98 2.15 -0.85
CA THR A 279 -15.19 1.96 0.37
C THR A 279 -13.72 1.65 0.03
N ILE A 280 -12.80 2.11 0.87
CA ILE A 280 -11.37 1.79 0.78
C ILE A 280 -11.02 0.46 1.43
N TRP A 281 -11.85 -0.06 2.32
CA TRP A 281 -11.55 -1.26 3.09
C TRP A 281 -11.36 -2.51 2.23
N ILE A 282 -12.04 -2.59 1.08
CA ILE A 282 -11.79 -3.65 0.12
C ILE A 282 -10.37 -3.52 -0.43
N ALA A 283 -9.93 -2.33 -0.84
CA ALA A 283 -8.56 -2.13 -1.28
C ALA A 283 -7.53 -2.42 -0.17
N VAL A 284 -7.83 -2.11 1.10
CA VAL A 284 -6.98 -2.45 2.25
C VAL A 284 -6.79 -3.96 2.37
N ILE A 285 -7.86 -4.73 2.23
CA ILE A 285 -7.81 -6.20 2.24
C ILE A 285 -7.01 -6.73 1.05
N LEU A 286 -7.23 -6.18 -0.14
CA LEU A 286 -6.56 -6.63 -1.36
C LEU A 286 -5.07 -6.28 -1.36
N HIS A 287 -4.68 -5.13 -0.83
CA HIS A 287 -3.28 -4.76 -0.63
C HIS A 287 -2.61 -5.71 0.37
N TYR A 288 -3.27 -6.04 1.49
CA TYR A 288 -2.77 -7.07 2.40
C TYR A 288 -2.51 -8.39 1.68
N PHE A 289 -3.47 -8.89 0.91
CA PHE A 289 -3.28 -10.11 0.15
C PHE A 289 -2.17 -9.97 -0.89
N ASN A 290 -2.07 -8.85 -1.61
CA ASN A 290 -1.00 -8.64 -2.58
C ASN A 290 0.40 -8.85 -1.96
N ASN A 291 0.60 -8.40 -0.72
CA ASN A 291 1.92 -8.46 -0.08
C ASN A 291 2.21 -9.80 0.60
N ASN A 292 1.20 -10.59 0.96
CA ASN A 292 1.36 -11.79 1.80
C ASN A 292 0.86 -13.09 1.14
N LEU A 293 0.11 -13.03 0.04
CA LEU A 293 -0.51 -14.22 -0.56
C LEU A 293 0.53 -15.20 -1.13
N LEU A 294 1.73 -14.72 -1.47
CA LEU A 294 2.82 -15.60 -1.91
C LEU A 294 3.23 -16.62 -0.83
N ASP A 295 3.05 -16.31 0.45
CA ASP A 295 3.40 -17.20 1.57
C ASP A 295 2.67 -18.55 1.51
N LEU A 296 1.55 -18.62 0.77
CA LEU A 296 0.84 -19.87 0.53
C LEU A 296 1.64 -20.88 -0.30
N TRP A 297 2.51 -20.43 -1.21
CA TRP A 297 3.31 -21.32 -2.05
C TRP A 297 4.58 -21.82 -1.37
N GLN A 298 4.89 -21.33 -0.15
CA GLN A 298 6.07 -21.74 0.64
C GLN A 298 7.37 -21.70 -0.17
N LEU A 299 7.47 -20.71 -1.04
CA LEU A 299 8.61 -20.52 -1.92
C LEU A 299 9.81 -20.09 -1.07
N THR A 300 10.96 -20.73 -1.30
CA THR A 300 12.24 -20.31 -0.72
C THR A 300 12.68 -18.97 -1.31
N ASP A 301 13.56 -18.24 -0.62
CA ASP A 301 14.08 -16.93 -1.05
C ASP A 301 14.75 -16.95 -2.46
N LYS A 302 15.10 -18.13 -2.98
CA LYS A 302 15.67 -18.33 -4.33
C LYS A 302 14.63 -18.63 -5.41
N SER A 303 13.41 -19.01 -5.04
CA SER A 303 12.42 -19.56 -5.97
C SER A 303 11.38 -18.57 -6.46
N LEU A 304 11.32 -17.35 -5.93
CA LEU A 304 10.54 -16.27 -6.52
C LEU A 304 11.07 -14.92 -6.06
N SER A 305 12.02 -14.39 -6.80
CA SER A 305 12.16 -12.94 -6.83
C SER A 305 11.21 -12.48 -7.93
N PHE A 306 10.13 -11.76 -7.58
CA PHE A 306 9.24 -11.02 -8.50
C PHE A 306 9.98 -9.92 -9.30
N SER A 307 11.24 -10.18 -9.65
CA SER A 307 12.19 -9.37 -10.38
C SER A 307 12.55 -10.02 -11.71
N THR A 308 11.94 -11.15 -12.08
CA THR A 308 12.04 -11.63 -13.46
C THR A 308 11.20 -10.72 -14.36
N PRO A 309 11.69 -10.33 -15.54
CA PRO A 309 10.90 -9.59 -16.52
C PRO A 309 9.59 -10.31 -16.90
N LEU A 310 9.59 -11.63 -16.81
CA LEU A 310 8.47 -12.50 -17.17
C LEU A 310 7.34 -12.46 -16.14
N ALA A 311 7.68 -12.45 -14.85
CA ALA A 311 6.74 -12.21 -13.76
C ALA A 311 6.07 -10.84 -13.90
N ALA A 312 6.89 -9.80 -14.16
CA ALA A 312 6.39 -8.45 -14.38
C ALA A 312 5.43 -8.37 -15.57
N PHE A 313 5.76 -9.05 -16.69
CA PHE A 313 4.88 -9.15 -17.85
C PHE A 313 3.55 -9.83 -17.53
N CYS A 314 3.56 -11.00 -16.88
CA CYS A 314 2.34 -11.71 -16.48
C CYS A 314 1.46 -10.86 -15.56
N TYR A 315 2.09 -10.18 -14.59
CA TYR A 315 1.43 -9.26 -13.68
C TYR A 315 0.78 -8.09 -14.46
N THR A 316 1.50 -7.49 -15.41
CA THR A 316 0.97 -6.41 -16.26
C THR A 316 -0.19 -6.85 -17.14
N VAL A 317 -0.13 -8.04 -17.74
CA VAL A 317 -1.24 -8.56 -18.55
C VAL A 317 -2.49 -8.76 -17.69
N ILE A 318 -2.35 -9.36 -16.50
CA ILE A 318 -3.50 -9.67 -15.64
C ILE A 318 -4.07 -8.40 -15.01
N PHE A 319 -3.26 -7.66 -14.24
CA PHE A 319 -3.75 -6.52 -13.46
C PHE A 319 -3.81 -5.23 -14.28
N GLY A 320 -2.88 -5.02 -15.22
CA GLY A 320 -2.86 -3.85 -16.09
C GLY A 320 -3.99 -3.83 -17.13
N SER A 321 -4.50 -5.00 -17.56
CA SER A 321 -5.62 -5.07 -18.53
C SER A 321 -6.92 -4.42 -18.03
N PHE A 322 -7.07 -4.23 -16.72
CA PHE A 322 -8.22 -3.53 -16.13
C PHE A 322 -8.34 -2.06 -16.60
N ILE A 323 -7.29 -1.48 -17.19
CA ILE A 323 -7.36 -0.16 -17.83
C ILE A 323 -8.41 -0.08 -18.94
N PHE A 324 -8.71 -1.21 -19.58
CA PHE A 324 -9.72 -1.33 -20.63
C PHE A 324 -11.14 -1.59 -20.09
N SER A 325 -11.30 -1.68 -18.77
CA SER A 325 -12.60 -1.92 -18.12
C SER A 325 -13.62 -0.83 -18.46
N LYS A 326 -14.89 -1.21 -18.58
CA LYS A 326 -16.01 -0.26 -18.77
C LYS A 326 -16.13 0.71 -17.59
N THR A 327 -15.68 0.32 -16.41
CA THR A 327 -15.69 1.13 -15.19
C THR A 327 -14.94 2.45 -15.31
N PHE A 328 -13.93 2.54 -16.17
CA PHE A 328 -13.19 3.78 -16.40
C PHE A 328 -13.75 4.63 -17.55
N ARG A 329 -14.74 4.10 -18.28
CA ARG A 329 -15.42 4.79 -19.38
C ARG A 329 -16.72 5.47 -18.93
N GLU A 330 -17.21 5.09 -17.76
CA GLU A 330 -18.30 5.72 -17.01
C GLU A 330 -17.76 6.89 -16.18
#